data_AF-A0A1I7SHN4-F1
#
_entry.id   AF-A0A1I7SHN4-F1
#
_cell.length_a   1.000
_cell.length_b   1.000
_cell.length_c   1.000
_cell.angle_alpha   90.00
_cell.angle_beta   90.00
_cell.angle_gamma   90.00
#
_symmetry.space_group_name_H-M   'P 1'
#
loop_
_entity.id
_entity.type
_entity.pdbx_description
1 polymer ?
#
loop_
_entity_poly.entity_id
_entity_poly.type
_entity_poly.pdbx_seq_one_letter_code
_entity_poly.pdbx_strand_id
1 'polypeptide(L)' 'GDSGGGVIARKGTGPYKVVGVHSFAMDCTPDADDRKYMSTLISKHSGQICKLTGICPKK' A
#
# COMPACT_ATOMS: atom_id res chain seq x y z
N GLY A 1 15.80 -0.66 -0.50
CA GLY A 1 15.25 0.32 -1.44
C GLY A 1 13.90 -0.21 -1.80
N ASP A 2 12.86 0.34 -1.17
CA ASP A 2 11.62 -0.41 -0.91
C ASP A 2 10.43 0.12 -1.73
N SER A 3 10.72 1.02 -2.69
CA SER A 3 9.75 1.51 -3.67
C SER A 3 9.13 0.34 -4.45
N GLY A 4 7.81 0.35 -4.56
CA GLY A 4 7.01 -0.74 -5.12
C GLY A 4 6.62 -1.81 -4.09
N GLY A 5 7.16 -1.77 -2.87
CA GLY A 5 6.79 -2.66 -1.77
C GLY A 5 5.36 -2.42 -1.27
N GLY A 6 4.67 -3.49 -0.88
CA GLY A 6 3.30 -3.42 -0.37
C GLY A 6 3.23 -2.97 1.09
N VAL A 7 2.39 -1.97 1.38
CA VAL A 7 2.03 -1.58 2.76
C VAL A 7 0.91 -2.52 3.23
N ILE A 8 1.17 -3.27 4.30
CA ILE A 8 0.27 -4.34 4.76
C ILE A 8 -0.48 -3.93 6.02
N ALA A 9 -1.79 -4.18 6.04
CA ALA A 9 -2.62 -4.06 7.24
C ALA A 9 -3.30 -5.41 7.58
N ARG A 10 -3.50 -5.66 8.87
CA ARG A 10 -4.25 -6.81 9.39
C ARG A 10 -5.24 -6.35 10.44
N LYS A 11 -6.50 -6.79 10.34
CA LYS A 11 -7.54 -6.53 11.35
C LYS A 11 -7.76 -7.79 12.18
N GLY A 12 -7.35 -7.77 13.45
CA GLY A 12 -7.43 -8.92 14.35
C GLY A 12 -6.66 -10.13 13.80
N THR A 13 -7.27 -11.31 13.86
CA THR A 13 -6.70 -12.56 13.34
C THR A 13 -6.96 -12.81 11.85
N GLY A 14 -7.64 -11.88 11.16
CA GLY A 14 -8.00 -12.01 9.75
C GLY A 14 -6.81 -12.00 8.78
N PRO A 15 -7.06 -12.11 7.47
CA PRO A 15 -6.00 -12.11 6.47
C PRO A 15 -5.29 -10.75 6.39
N TYR A 16 -4.03 -10.78 5.98
CA TYR A 16 -3.27 -9.60 5.61
C TYR A 16 -3.84 -8.98 4.33
N LYS A 17 -3.91 -7.65 4.29
CA LYS A 17 -4.37 -6.89 3.14
C LYS A 17 -3.32 -5.88 2.74
N VAL A 18 -3.04 -5.77 1.45
CA VAL A 18 -2.24 -4.67 0.91
C VAL A 18 -3.14 -3.43 0.87
N VAL A 19 -2.78 -2.38 1.61
CA VAL A 19 -3.54 -1.13 1.71
C VAL A 19 -2.89 0.03 0.95
N GLY A 20 -1.61 -0.09 0.65
CA GLY A 20 -0.87 0.87 -0.16
C GLY A 20 0.36 0.26 -0.80
N VAL A 21 1.06 1.06 -1.60
CA VAL A 21 2.35 0.71 -2.22
C VAL A 21 3.32 1.84 -1.90
N HIS A 22 4.49 1.51 -1.33
CA HIS A 22 5.54 2.49 -1.09
C HIS A 22 5.95 3.14 -2.41
N SER A 23 5.87 4.47 -2.47
CA SER A 23 6.22 5.22 -3.67
C SER A 23 7.63 5.79 -3.52
N PHE A 24 7.79 6.71 -2.57
CA PHE A 24 9.05 7.35 -2.27
C PHE A 24 9.12 7.73 -0.78
N ALA A 25 10.32 8.01 -0.31
CA ALA A 25 10.58 8.60 1.00
C ALA A 25 11.35 9.90 0.79
N MET A 26 11.05 10.91 1.60
CA MET A 26 11.79 12.18 1.55
C MET A 26 13.16 12.05 2.21
N ASP A 27 13.28 11.18 3.23
CA ASP A 27 14.51 10.85 3.93
C ASP A 27 14.56 9.34 4.19
N CYS A 28 15.75 8.75 4.04
CA CYS A 28 16.02 7.36 4.41
C CYS A 28 16.98 7.35 5.61
N THR A 29 16.47 7.66 6.80
CA THR A 29 17.23 7.58 8.06
C THR A 29 16.73 6.41 8.90
N PRO A 30 17.59 5.76 9.73
CA PRO A 30 17.16 4.67 10.61
C PRO A 30 16.04 5.07 11.57
N ASP A 31 15.99 6.36 11.93
CA ASP A 31 14.97 6.97 12.80
C ASP A 31 13.85 7.66 12.02
N ALA A 32 13.75 7.43 10.70
CA ALA A 32 12.69 8.04 9.91
C ALA A 32 11.33 7.51 10.38
N ASP A 33 10.52 8.42 10.92
CA ASP A 33 9.12 8.16 11.22
C ASP A 33 8.42 7.65 9.95
N ASP A 34 7.63 6.58 10.07
CA ASP A 34 6.82 6.00 8.98
C ASP A 34 5.96 7.06 8.25
N ARG A 35 5.64 8.18 8.92
CA ARG A 35 4.96 9.34 8.33
C ARG A 35 5.77 10.07 7.24
N LYS A 36 7.07 9.83 7.13
CA LYS A 36 7.94 10.36 6.05
C LYS A 36 7.90 9.50 4.78
N TYR A 37 7.24 8.35 4.82
CA TYR A 37 7.05 7.50 3.64
C TYR A 37 5.75 7.87 2.91
N MET A 38 5.87 8.22 1.64
CA MET A 38 4.73 8.49 0.78
C MET A 38 4.32 7.21 0.06
N SER A 39 3.03 6.87 0.17
CA SER A 39 2.47 5.64 -0.39
C SER A 39 1.28 5.92 -1.30
N THR A 40 1.16 5.13 -2.37
CA THR A 40 -0.02 5.10 -3.22
C THR A 40 -1.10 4.28 -2.53
N LEU A 41 -2.27 4.87 -2.27
CA LEU A 41 -3.37 4.18 -1.59
C LEU A 41 -4.15 3.28 -2.56
N ILE A 42 -4.17 1.98 -2.30
CA ILE A 42 -4.86 1.00 -3.19
C ILE A 42 -6.37 1.29 -3.27
N SER A 43 -6.98 1.76 -2.19
CA SER A 43 -8.42 2.09 -2.15
C SER A 43 -8.80 3.13 -3.21
N LYS A 44 -7.93 4.12 -3.47
CA LYS A 44 -8.15 5.18 -4.48
C LYS A 44 -8.05 4.69 -5.92
N HIS A 45 -7.38 3.56 -6.15
CA HIS A 45 -7.12 3.00 -7.49
C HIS A 45 -7.80 1.65 -7.73
N SER A 46 -8.64 1.20 -6.80
CA SER A 46 -9.26 -0.13 -6.82
C SER A 46 -10.07 -0.43 -8.09
N GLY A 47 -10.75 0.57 -8.65
CA GLY A 47 -11.45 0.44 -9.93
C GLY A 47 -10.52 0.26 -11.13
N GLN A 48 -9.39 0.98 -11.16
CA GLN A 48 -8.38 0.83 -12.22
C GLN A 48 -7.70 -0.55 -12.15
N ILE A 49 -7.37 -1.00 -10.93
CA ILE A 49 -6.79 -2.33 -10.69
C ILE A 49 -7.75 -3.42 -11.19
N CYS A 50 -9.04 -3.33 -10.82
CA CYS A 50 -10.09 -4.23 -11.31
C CYS A 50 -10.18 -4.24 -12.84
N LYS A 51 -10.17 -3.06 -13.50
CA LYS A 51 -10.23 -2.96 -14.96
C LYS A 51 -9.04 -3.64 -15.65
N LEU A 52 -7.84 -3.52 -15.10
CA LEU A 52 -6.61 -4.05 -15.70
C LEU A 52 -6.39 -5.55 -15.43
N THR A 53 -6.84 -6.04 -14.28
CA THR A 53 -6.50 -7.39 -13.81
C THR A 53 -7.70 -8.35 -13.79
N GLY A 54 -8.93 -7.83 -13.86
CA GLY A 54 -10.14 -8.59 -13.55
C GLY A 54 -10.33 -8.91 -12.06
N ILE A 55 -9.38 -8.53 -11.20
CA ILE A 55 -9.43 -8.76 -9.75
C ILE A 55 -10.11 -7.56 -9.10
N CYS A 56 -11.39 -7.72 -8.79
CA CYS A 56 -12.23 -6.64 -8.30
C CYS A 56 -12.47 -6.72 -6.79
N PRO A 57 -12.55 -5.56 -6.09
CA PRO A 57 -12.93 -5.55 -4.69
C PRO A 57 -14.31 -6.18 -4.51
N LYS A 58 -14.44 -7.09 -3.54
CA LYS A 58 -15.76 -7.59 -3.13
C LYS A 58 -16.49 -6.48 -2.37
N LYS A 59 -17.76 -6.24 -2.69
CA LYS A 59 -18.66 -5.33 -1.96
C LYS A 59 -18.89 -5.82 -0.53
#